data_AF-A0A2A4RVL0-F1
#
_entry.id   AF-A0A2A4RVL0-F1
#
_cell.length_a   1.000
_cell.length_b   1.000
_cell.length_c   1.000
_cell.angle_alpha   90.00
_cell.angle_beta   90.00
_cell.angle_gamma   90.00
#
_symmetry.space_group_name_H-M   'P 1'
#
loop_
_entity.id
_entity.type
_entity.pdbx_description
1 polymer ?
#
loop_
_entity_poly.entity_id
_entity_poly.type
_entity_poly.pdbx_seq_one_letter_code
_entity_poly.pdbx_strand_id
1 'polypeptide(L)'
;MRRVKNPPLHFGEVNIAEIEFDARSRDDIPAVLKGLQYIYTFDAARKKVFSTLAATLDPSVSTEVGRPGMELWEIFVLATLKLGLNCDFDRLQELANHHNTVRHDVRRHVH
;
A
#
# COMPACT_ATOMS: atom_id res chain seq x y z
N MET A 1 9.35 10.42 11.20
CA MET A 1 9.63 10.61 9.76
C MET A 1 8.85 9.65 8.85
N ARG A 2 7.74 10.08 8.24
CA ARG A 2 7.16 9.41 7.06
C ARG A 2 8.17 9.56 5.91
N ARG A 3 8.85 8.49 5.51
CA ARG A 3 9.94 8.58 4.54
C ARG A 3 9.42 8.25 3.15
N VAL A 4 9.67 9.12 2.19
CA VAL A 4 9.59 8.78 0.76
C VAL A 4 10.83 7.95 0.42
N LYS A 5 10.91 6.71 0.92
CA LYS A 5 11.93 5.76 0.51
C LYS A 5 11.23 4.61 -0.18
N ASN A 6 11.63 4.35 -1.43
CA ASN A 6 11.38 3.08 -2.09
C ASN A 6 11.97 1.99 -1.17
N PRO A 7 11.16 1.14 -0.51
CA PRO A 7 11.72 0.18 0.42
C PRO A 7 12.58 -0.81 -0.37
N PRO A 8 13.80 -1.13 0.08
CA PRO A 8 14.44 -2.37 -0.34
C PRO A 8 13.52 -3.50 0.08
N LEU A 9 13.26 -4.45 -0.83
CA LEU A 9 12.54 -5.68 -0.52
C LEU A 9 13.21 -6.36 0.68
N HIS A 10 12.47 -6.53 1.76
CA HIS A 10 12.95 -7.30 2.89
C HIS A 10 12.67 -8.80 2.67
N PHE A 11 13.43 -9.64 3.36
CA PHE A 11 13.37 -11.09 3.22
C PHE A 11 11.95 -11.61 3.50
N GLY A 12 11.29 -12.21 2.50
CA GLY A 12 9.90 -12.70 2.58
C GLY A 12 8.83 -11.77 1.99
N GLU A 13 9.20 -10.59 1.49
CA GLU A 13 8.34 -9.72 0.68
C GLU A 13 8.49 -10.09 -0.80
N VAL A 14 7.37 -10.35 -1.48
CA VAL A 14 7.32 -10.44 -2.94
C VAL A 14 7.16 -9.02 -3.47
N ASN A 15 7.95 -8.64 -4.46
CA ASN A 15 7.78 -7.36 -5.11
C ASN A 15 6.39 -7.28 -5.72
N ILE A 16 5.60 -6.25 -5.41
CA ILE A 16 4.29 -6.06 -6.03
C ILE A 16 4.41 -6.07 -7.57
N ALA A 17 5.55 -5.65 -8.12
CA ALA A 17 5.86 -5.73 -9.55
C ALA A 17 5.88 -7.17 -10.12
N GLU A 18 6.13 -8.17 -9.29
CA GLU A 18 6.28 -9.58 -9.66
C GLU A 18 5.02 -10.42 -9.35
N ILE A 19 3.98 -9.81 -8.79
CA ILE A 19 2.72 -10.51 -8.51
C ILE A 19 1.96 -10.74 -9.81
N GLU A 20 1.78 -12.01 -10.17
CA GLU A 20 0.91 -12.39 -11.28
C GLU A 20 -0.56 -12.43 -10.84
N PHE A 21 -1.42 -11.77 -11.60
CA PHE A 21 -2.86 -11.75 -11.34
C PHE A 21 -3.61 -12.47 -12.45
N ASP A 22 -4.53 -13.36 -12.07
CA ASP A 22 -5.45 -13.96 -13.04
C ASP A 22 -6.29 -12.86 -13.73
N ALA A 23 -6.20 -12.79 -15.05
CA ALA A 23 -6.94 -11.86 -15.89
C ALA A 23 -8.44 -12.18 -15.93
N ARG A 24 -8.84 -13.40 -15.57
CA ARG A 24 -10.24 -13.87 -15.55
C ARG A 24 -10.88 -13.79 -14.17
N SER A 25 -10.13 -13.39 -13.15
CA SER A 25 -10.70 -13.24 -11.82
C SER A 25 -11.82 -12.19 -11.84
N ARG A 26 -12.97 -12.57 -11.27
CA ARG A 26 -14.12 -11.69 -11.05
C ARG A 26 -14.10 -11.07 -9.65
N ASP A 27 -13.07 -11.38 -8.87
CA ASP A 27 -12.90 -10.79 -7.54
C ASP A 27 -12.39 -9.36 -7.67
N ASP A 28 -12.79 -8.52 -6.72
CA ASP A 28 -12.42 -7.10 -6.72
C ASP A 28 -10.97 -6.90 -6.27
N ILE A 29 -10.42 -7.83 -5.47
CA ILE A 29 -9.08 -7.73 -4.88
C ILE A 29 -7.98 -7.74 -5.97
N PRO A 30 -7.93 -8.70 -6.91
CA PRO A 30 -6.91 -8.70 -7.97
C PRO A 30 -6.98 -7.46 -8.88
N ALA A 31 -8.16 -6.87 -9.06
CA ALA A 31 -8.30 -5.65 -9.85
C ALA A 31 -7.67 -4.44 -9.13
N VAL A 32 -7.94 -4.28 -7.82
CA VAL A 32 -7.34 -3.22 -7.00
C VAL A 32 -5.81 -3.36 -6.91
N LEU A 33 -5.33 -4.59 -6.67
CA LEU A 33 -3.90 -4.87 -6.56
C LEU A 33 -3.16 -4.67 -7.89
N LYS A 34 -3.77 -4.96 -9.04
CA LYS A 34 -3.22 -4.60 -10.36
C LYS A 34 -3.04 -3.08 -10.53
N GLY A 35 -3.98 -2.29 -10.06
CA GLY A 35 -3.86 -0.83 -10.06
C GLY A 35 -2.69 -0.35 -9.19
N LEU A 36 -2.52 -0.95 -8.01
CA LEU A 36 -1.40 -0.65 -7.11
C LEU A 36 -0.05 -1.08 -7.71
N GLN A 37 0.01 -2.26 -8.35
CA GLN A 37 1.19 -2.74 -9.09
C GLN A 37 1.59 -1.75 -10.19
N TYR A 38 0.63 -1.25 -10.97
CA TYR A 38 0.90 -0.26 -12.02
C TYR A 38 1.47 1.04 -11.43
N ILE A 39 0.87 1.55 -10.35
CA ILE A 39 1.36 2.76 -9.67
C ILE A 39 2.79 2.56 -9.14
N TYR A 40 3.09 1.37 -8.60
CA TYR A 40 4.41 1.08 -8.05
C TYR A 40 5.50 0.94 -9.14
N THR A 41 5.16 0.28 -10.25
CA THR A 41 6.10 -0.01 -11.35
C THR A 41 6.33 1.18 -12.28
N PHE A 42 5.33 2.07 -12.44
CA PHE A 42 5.43 3.23 -13.31
C PHE A 42 5.85 4.50 -12.55
N ASP A 43 7.12 4.90 -12.70
CA ASP A 43 7.74 5.97 -11.91
C ASP A 43 6.98 7.31 -11.95
N ALA A 44 6.44 7.69 -13.12
CA ALA A 44 5.68 8.93 -13.25
C ALA A 44 4.34 8.89 -12.50
N ALA A 45 3.62 7.75 -12.52
CA ALA A 45 2.40 7.58 -11.73
C ALA A 45 2.72 7.59 -10.24
N ARG A 46 3.76 6.87 -9.82
CA ARG A 46 4.25 6.85 -8.45
C ARG A 46 4.54 8.26 -7.94
N LYS A 47 5.40 9.02 -8.64
CA LYS A 47 5.75 10.40 -8.27
C LYS A 47 4.53 11.29 -8.13
N LYS A 48 3.58 11.20 -9.08
CA LYS A 48 2.34 11.97 -9.03
C LYS A 48 1.52 11.63 -7.78
N VAL A 49 1.30 10.35 -7.50
CA VAL A 49 0.56 9.89 -6.31
C VAL A 49 1.23 10.36 -5.03
N PHE A 50 2.53 10.14 -4.87
CA PHE A 50 3.26 10.58 -3.67
C PHE A 50 3.25 12.11 -3.50
N SER A 51 3.33 12.87 -4.59
CA SER A 51 3.24 14.34 -4.52
C SER A 51 1.86 14.81 -4.06
N THR A 52 0.79 14.19 -4.54
CA THR A 52 -0.59 14.48 -4.13
C THR A 52 -0.84 14.08 -2.67
N LEU A 53 -0.37 12.91 -2.27
CA LEU A 53 -0.47 12.45 -0.89
C LEU A 53 0.27 13.39 0.05
N ALA A 54 1.51 13.78 -0.28
CA ALA A 54 2.29 14.73 0.50
C ALA A 54 1.62 16.11 0.60
N ALA A 55 1.01 16.61 -0.48
CA ALA A 55 0.28 17.88 -0.47
C ALA A 55 -1.02 17.84 0.36
N THR A 56 -1.58 16.65 0.56
CA THR A 56 -2.78 16.46 1.40
C THR A 56 -2.44 16.37 2.89
N LEU A 57 -1.17 16.10 3.22
CA LEU A 57 -0.71 16.11 4.60
C LEU A 57 -0.64 17.56 5.09
N ASP A 58 -1.33 17.84 6.18
CA ASP A 58 -1.23 19.12 6.86
C ASP A 58 0.21 19.31 7.38
N PRO A 59 0.94 20.36 6.98
CA PRO A 59 2.31 20.62 7.44
C PRO A 59 2.38 20.90 8.95
N SER A 60 1.26 21.21 9.61
CA SER A 60 1.16 21.36 11.07
C SER A 60 1.07 20.02 11.80
N VAL A 61 0.76 18.92 11.10
CA VAL A 61 0.75 17.58 11.67
C VAL A 61 2.16 17.02 11.66
N SER A 62 2.71 16.81 12.85
CA SER A 62 4.06 16.29 13.01
C SER A 62 4.19 14.91 12.36
N THR A 63 5.09 14.80 11.37
CA THR A 63 5.47 13.50 10.76
C THR A 63 6.31 12.62 11.70
N GLU A 64 6.60 13.13 12.90
CA GLU A 64 7.26 12.44 14.01
C GLU A 64 6.22 11.82 14.97
N VAL A 65 4.96 12.26 14.92
CA VAL A 65 3.91 11.82 15.84
C VAL A 65 2.86 11.01 15.06
N GLY A 66 2.99 9.70 15.16
CA GLY A 66 2.15 8.69 14.51
C GLY A 66 2.71 7.31 14.85
N ARG A 67 1.98 6.23 14.55
CA ARG A 67 2.48 4.87 14.82
C ARG A 67 3.85 4.67 14.13
N PRO A 68 4.96 4.53 14.88
CA PRO A 68 6.27 4.29 14.28
C PRO A 68 6.19 3.00 13.45
N GLY A 69 6.60 3.07 12.19
CA GLY A 69 6.68 1.89 11.32
C GLY A 69 5.67 1.81 10.18
N MET A 70 4.76 2.78 10.00
CA MET A 70 3.86 2.80 8.83
C MET A 70 4.23 3.92 7.82
N GLU A 71 4.70 3.54 6.64
CA GLU A 71 5.04 4.45 5.54
C GLU A 71 3.81 4.96 4.80
N LEU A 72 3.99 6.08 4.08
CA LEU A 72 2.92 6.68 3.28
C LEU A 72 2.39 5.72 2.21
N TRP A 73 3.22 4.81 1.70
CA TRP A 73 2.82 3.74 0.78
C TRP A 73 1.84 2.76 1.43
N GLU A 74 2.14 2.28 2.63
CA GLU A 74 1.30 1.31 3.34
C GLU A 74 -0.08 1.92 3.66
N ILE A 75 -0.10 3.20 4.07
CA ILE A 75 -1.35 3.96 4.25
C ILE A 75 -2.13 4.07 2.94
N PHE A 76 -1.44 4.35 1.83
CA PHE A 76 -2.06 4.48 0.52
C PHE A 76 -2.65 3.15 0.04
N VAL A 77 -1.93 2.04 0.19
CA VAL A 77 -2.41 0.70 -0.15
C VAL A 77 -3.67 0.37 0.65
N LEU A 78 -3.64 0.54 1.98
CA LEU A 78 -4.77 0.26 2.86
C LEU A 78 -5.99 1.15 2.53
N ALA A 79 -5.77 2.44 2.28
CA ALA A 79 -6.83 3.36 1.88
C ALA A 79 -7.45 2.95 0.54
N THR A 80 -6.62 2.55 -0.43
CA THR A 80 -7.06 2.11 -1.76
C THR A 80 -7.83 0.80 -1.68
N LEU A 81 -7.39 -0.16 -0.86
CA LEU A 81 -8.12 -1.41 -0.62
C LEU A 81 -9.47 -1.14 0.02
N LYS A 82 -9.52 -0.30 1.06
CA LYS A 82 -10.78 0.05 1.72
C LYS A 82 -11.77 0.68 0.73
N LEU A 83 -11.29 1.63 -0.09
CA LEU A 83 -12.12 2.32 -1.07
C LEU A 83 -12.56 1.40 -2.21
N GLY A 84 -11.62 0.65 -2.80
CA GLY A 84 -11.86 -0.21 -3.95
C GLY A 84 -12.70 -1.43 -3.63
N LEU A 85 -12.60 -1.97 -2.41
CA LEU A 85 -13.41 -3.10 -1.94
C LEU A 85 -14.67 -2.67 -1.20
N ASN A 86 -14.85 -1.35 -1.01
CA ASN A 86 -15.94 -0.76 -0.22
C ASN A 86 -16.16 -1.48 1.12
N CYS A 87 -15.07 -1.74 1.85
CA CYS A 87 -15.11 -2.52 3.09
C CYS A 87 -14.98 -1.65 4.34
N ASP A 88 -15.42 -2.21 5.47
CA ASP A 88 -15.18 -1.66 6.80
C ASP A 88 -13.74 -1.90 7.28
N PHE A 89 -13.41 -1.37 8.47
CA PHE A 89 -12.08 -1.49 9.05
C PHE A 89 -11.77 -2.91 9.55
N ASP A 90 -12.76 -3.68 9.97
CA ASP A 90 -12.55 -5.04 10.45
C ASP A 90 -12.15 -5.96 9.29
N ARG A 91 -12.86 -5.86 8.16
CA ARG A 91 -12.51 -6.57 6.93
C ARG A 91 -11.17 -6.10 6.36
N LEU A 92 -10.87 -4.80 6.45
CA LEU A 92 -9.56 -4.27 6.04
C LEU A 92 -8.43 -4.84 6.91
N GLN A 93 -8.65 -4.93 8.23
CA GLN A 93 -7.68 -5.46 9.19
C GLN A 93 -7.45 -6.96 8.96
N GLU A 94 -8.50 -7.72 8.67
CA GLU A 94 -8.43 -9.14 8.31
C GLU A 94 -7.61 -9.34 7.04
N LEU A 95 -7.90 -8.56 5.98
CA LEU A 95 -7.14 -8.59 4.73
C LEU A 95 -5.66 -8.27 4.96
N ALA A 96 -5.35 -7.22 5.73
CA ALA A 96 -3.99 -6.83 6.06
C ALA A 96 -3.22 -7.89 6.87
N ASN A 97 -3.91 -8.73 7.66
CA ASN A 97 -3.29 -9.71 8.53
C ASN A 97 -3.19 -11.11 7.92
N HIS A 98 -4.14 -11.48 7.05
CA HIS A 98 -4.35 -12.86 6.62
C HIS A 98 -4.29 -13.06 5.10
N HIS A 99 -4.48 -12.01 4.29
CA HIS A 99 -4.40 -12.14 2.84
C HIS A 99 -2.95 -12.01 2.35
N ASN A 100 -2.34 -13.11 1.93
CA ASN A 100 -0.91 -13.18 1.59
C ASN A 100 -0.44 -12.04 0.66
N THR A 101 -1.19 -11.76 -0.42
CA THR A 101 -0.86 -10.69 -1.37
C THR A 101 -0.92 -9.29 -0.75
N VAL A 102 -1.89 -9.03 0.14
CA VAL A 102 -2.02 -7.74 0.82
C VAL A 102 -0.95 -7.59 1.90
N ARG A 103 -0.61 -8.69 2.58
CA ARG A 103 0.47 -8.70 3.58
C ARG A 103 1.82 -8.33 2.96
N HIS A 104 2.08 -8.75 1.72
CA HIS A 104 3.30 -8.36 1.01
C HIS A 104 3.38 -6.85 0.76
N ASP A 105 2.24 -6.18 0.57
CA ASP A 105 2.22 -4.73 0.32
C ASP A 105 2.27 -3.87 1.61
N VAL A 106 1.87 -4.41 2.77
CA VAL A 106 1.56 -3.63 3.98
C VAL A 106 2.53 -3.85 5.14
N ARG A 107 3.38 -4.89 5.15
CA ARG A 107 4.05 -5.32 6.38
C ARG A 107 5.57 -5.19 6.35
N ARG A 108 6.11 -4.15 7.00
CA ARG A 108 7.45 -4.22 7.62
C ARG A 108 7.46 -5.20 8.79
N HIS A 109 8.44 -6.11 8.83
CA HIS A 109 8.80 -6.80 10.07
C HIS A 109 9.33 -5.77 11.06
N VAL A 110 8.49 -5.40 12.02
CA VAL A 110 8.94 -4.75 13.26
C VAL A 110 9.60 -5.84 14.09
N HIS A 111 10.94 -5.84 14.11
CA HIS A 111 11.72 -6.43 15.19
C HIS A 111 11.98 -5.35 16.24
#